data_AF-A0A9X9F4V8-F1
#
_entry.id   AF-A0A9X9F4V8-F1
#
_cell.length_a   1.000
_cell.length_b   1.000
_cell.length_c   1.000
_cell.angle_alpha   90.00
_cell.angle_beta   90.00
_cell.angle_gamma   90.00
#
_symmetry.space_group_name_H-M   'P 1'
#
loop_
_entity.id
_entity.type
_entity.pdbx_description
1 polymer ?
#
loop_
_entity_poly.entity_id
_entity_poly.type
_entity_poly.pdbx_seq_one_letter_code
_entity_poly.pdbx_strand_id
1 'polypeptide(L)'
;MGVRASNTCEIVLDGVRVPKENILGDVNKGFKQFLYTLDGGRISIAALAVGIAQSAFERALQYAKERQQFGKSISNFQAIQFKLADMATEVELARNLVHKAAWLKDNDKPFGKEAAMAKLFASEAASRIA
;
A
#
# COMPACT_ATOMS: atom_id res chain seq x y z
N MET A 1 -2.73 -14.82 -8.85
CA MET A 1 -1.95 -13.55 -8.92
C MET A 1 -2.83 -12.44 -9.49
N GLY A 2 -2.81 -11.25 -8.87
CA GLY A 2 -3.75 -10.13 -9.12
C GLY A 2 -3.19 -8.99 -9.98
N VAL A 3 -3.78 -7.78 -9.84
CA VAL A 3 -3.40 -6.53 -10.56
C VAL A 3 -3.49 -6.64 -12.10
N ARG A 4 -4.39 -7.51 -12.60
CA ARG A 4 -4.51 -7.86 -14.03
C ARG A 4 -5.00 -6.72 -14.93
N ALA A 5 -5.61 -5.70 -14.36
CA ALA A 5 -6.08 -4.51 -15.08
C ALA A 5 -4.98 -3.45 -15.27
N SER A 6 -3.80 -3.64 -14.65
CA SER A 6 -2.64 -2.76 -14.83
C SER A 6 -1.69 -3.37 -15.85
N ASN A 7 -1.54 -2.73 -17.01
CA ASN A 7 -0.66 -3.22 -18.06
C ASN A 7 0.79 -3.19 -17.58
N THR A 8 1.44 -4.36 -17.62
CA THR A 8 2.88 -4.52 -17.40
C THR A 8 3.44 -5.19 -18.63
N CYS A 9 4.43 -4.55 -19.28
CA CYS A 9 5.01 -5.02 -20.54
C CYS A 9 6.53 -4.95 -20.51
N GLU A 10 7.14 -5.69 -21.43
CA GLU A 10 8.56 -5.61 -21.73
C GLU A 10 8.88 -4.35 -22.54
N ILE A 11 10.09 -3.80 -22.34
CA ILE A 11 10.63 -2.69 -23.13
C ILE A 11 11.99 -3.12 -23.67
N VAL A 12 12.19 -3.01 -24.99
CA VAL A 12 13.46 -3.27 -25.68
C VAL A 12 13.99 -1.95 -26.25
N LEU A 13 15.25 -1.63 -25.94
CA LEU A 13 15.93 -0.43 -26.42
C LEU A 13 17.05 -0.84 -27.40
N ASP A 14 16.74 -0.89 -28.69
CA ASP A 14 17.71 -1.19 -29.76
C ASP A 14 17.90 0.02 -30.68
N GLY A 15 19.14 0.45 -30.87
CA GLY A 15 19.48 1.61 -31.71
C GLY A 15 18.87 2.95 -31.28
N VAL A 16 18.29 3.05 -30.07
CA VAL A 16 17.59 4.26 -29.61
C VAL A 16 18.58 5.40 -29.35
N ARG A 17 18.43 6.51 -30.07
CA ARG A 17 19.21 7.74 -29.89
C ARG A 17 18.42 8.74 -29.06
N VAL A 18 19.04 9.24 -28.00
CA VAL A 18 18.43 10.22 -27.08
C VAL A 18 19.26 11.50 -27.07
N PRO A 19 18.69 12.68 -27.35
CA PRO A 19 19.40 13.95 -27.28
C PRO A 19 19.92 14.28 -25.87
N LYS A 20 20.98 15.08 -25.77
CA LYS A 20 21.62 15.41 -24.48
C LYS A 20 20.70 16.23 -23.58
N GLU A 21 19.84 17.05 -24.17
CA GLU A 21 18.82 17.85 -23.51
C GLU A 21 17.74 17.01 -22.80
N ASN A 22 17.60 15.74 -23.13
CA ASN A 22 16.67 14.82 -22.46
C ASN A 22 17.26 14.17 -21.20
N ILE A 23 18.50 14.50 -20.83
CA ILE A 23 19.09 14.04 -19.57
C ILE A 23 18.37 14.74 -18.42
N LEU A 24 17.66 13.96 -17.60
CA LEU A 24 17.01 14.46 -16.40
C LEU A 24 18.02 14.60 -15.26
N GLY A 25 18.28 15.83 -14.82
CA GLY A 25 19.25 16.12 -13.77
C GLY A 25 20.70 16.07 -14.26
N ASP A 26 21.63 15.70 -13.37
CA ASP A 26 23.06 15.65 -13.69
C ASP A 26 23.50 14.26 -14.11
N VAL A 27 24.42 14.22 -15.10
CA VAL A 27 25.13 12.99 -15.48
C VAL A 27 25.78 12.36 -14.25
N ASN A 28 25.65 11.03 -14.12
CA ASN A 28 26.11 10.21 -12.99
C ASN A 28 25.35 10.37 -11.66
N LYS A 29 24.31 11.22 -11.57
CA LYS A 29 23.49 11.36 -10.34
C LYS A 29 22.18 10.58 -10.35
N GLY A 30 21.87 9.86 -11.44
CA GLY A 30 20.59 9.17 -11.63
C GLY A 30 20.22 8.17 -10.53
N PHE A 31 21.19 7.46 -9.94
CA PHE A 31 20.91 6.50 -8.87
C PHE A 31 20.36 7.15 -7.60
N LYS A 32 20.98 8.26 -7.14
CA LYS A 32 20.51 8.99 -5.95
C LYS A 32 19.14 9.61 -6.18
N GLN A 33 18.92 10.16 -7.37
CA GLN A 33 17.62 10.70 -7.78
C GLN A 33 16.54 9.60 -7.79
N PHE A 34 16.86 8.43 -8.35
CA PHE A 34 15.96 7.28 -8.38
C PHE A 34 15.55 6.84 -6.97
N LEU A 35 16.51 6.73 -6.03
CA LEU A 35 16.22 6.35 -4.66
C LEU A 35 15.26 7.34 -3.96
N TYR A 36 15.45 8.64 -4.18
CA TYR A 36 14.53 9.65 -3.64
C TYR A 36 13.10 9.48 -4.21
N THR A 37 12.97 9.28 -5.51
CA THR A 37 11.67 9.00 -6.15
C THR A 37 11.06 7.71 -5.61
N LEU A 38 11.86 6.67 -5.41
CA LEU A 38 11.41 5.37 -4.89
C LEU A 38 10.87 5.50 -3.46
N ASP A 39 11.49 6.32 -2.61
CA ASP A 39 10.99 6.59 -1.26
C ASP A 39 9.60 7.25 -1.30
N GLY A 40 9.37 8.19 -2.21
CA GLY A 40 8.03 8.75 -2.45
C GLY A 40 7.05 7.68 -2.95
N GLY A 41 7.47 6.84 -3.90
CA GLY A 41 6.66 5.76 -4.45
C GLY A 41 6.24 4.71 -3.41
N ARG A 42 7.08 4.44 -2.41
CA ARG A 42 6.74 3.55 -1.28
C ARG A 42 5.50 4.01 -0.53
N ILE A 43 5.34 5.32 -0.32
CA ILE A 43 4.15 5.89 0.34
C ILE A 43 2.90 5.62 -0.51
N SER A 44 2.98 5.82 -1.83
CA SER A 44 1.86 5.55 -2.74
C SER A 44 1.45 4.07 -2.77
N ILE A 45 2.41 3.15 -2.80
CA ILE A 45 2.13 1.70 -2.74
C ILE A 45 1.57 1.29 -1.38
N ALA A 46 2.05 1.90 -0.29
CA ALA A 46 1.49 1.68 1.04
C ALA A 46 0.03 2.15 1.13
N ALA A 47 -0.29 3.32 0.56
CA ALA A 47 -1.66 3.83 0.49
C ALA A 47 -2.58 2.92 -0.33
N LEU A 48 -2.10 2.39 -1.46
CA LEU A 48 -2.82 1.37 -2.24
C LEU A 48 -3.14 0.13 -1.39
N ALA A 49 -2.16 -0.36 -0.63
CA ALA A 49 -2.35 -1.51 0.24
C ALA A 49 -3.37 -1.24 1.37
N VAL A 50 -3.36 -0.04 1.97
CA VAL A 50 -4.41 0.38 2.94
C VAL A 50 -5.80 0.33 2.29
N GLY A 51 -5.94 0.80 1.05
CA GLY A 51 -7.22 0.76 0.33
C GLY A 51 -7.73 -0.67 0.10
N ILE A 52 -6.86 -1.58 -0.31
CA ILE A 52 -7.20 -3.01 -0.47
C ILE A 52 -7.63 -3.61 0.86
N ALA A 53 -6.85 -3.40 1.92
CA ALA A 53 -7.13 -3.90 3.25
C ALA A 53 -8.47 -3.37 3.81
N GLN A 54 -8.73 -2.07 3.68
CA GLN A 54 -9.99 -1.44 4.10
C GLN A 54 -11.18 -2.07 3.37
N SER A 55 -11.08 -2.22 2.04
CA SER A 55 -12.18 -2.79 1.25
C SER A 55 -12.48 -4.24 1.63
N ALA A 56 -11.44 -5.06 1.84
CA ALA A 56 -11.60 -6.43 2.30
C ALA A 56 -12.26 -6.51 3.69
N PHE A 57 -11.80 -5.67 4.63
CA PHE A 57 -12.39 -5.57 5.96
C PHE A 57 -13.86 -5.15 5.94
N GLU A 58 -14.21 -4.08 5.21
CA GLU A 58 -15.60 -3.60 5.13
C GLU A 58 -16.53 -4.65 4.54
N ARG A 59 -16.07 -5.35 3.50
CA ARG A 59 -16.82 -6.43 2.87
C ARG A 59 -17.03 -7.60 3.83
N ALA A 60 -16.00 -7.99 4.57
CA ALA A 60 -16.09 -9.04 5.58
C ALA A 60 -17.03 -8.65 6.73
N LEU A 61 -16.95 -7.40 7.20
CA LEU A 61 -17.82 -6.87 8.26
C LEU A 61 -19.28 -6.84 7.83
N GLN A 62 -19.56 -6.36 6.62
CA GLN A 62 -20.91 -6.36 6.05
C GLN A 62 -21.47 -7.78 5.99
N TYR A 63 -20.74 -8.70 5.36
CA TYR A 63 -21.18 -10.08 5.22
C TYR A 63 -21.38 -10.77 6.57
N ALA A 64 -20.52 -10.48 7.56
CA ALA A 64 -20.63 -11.04 8.89
C ALA A 64 -21.93 -10.64 9.61
N LYS A 65 -22.49 -9.46 9.31
CA LYS A 65 -23.77 -8.98 9.86
C LYS A 65 -24.99 -9.55 9.13
N GLU A 66 -24.87 -9.81 7.83
CA GLU A 66 -25.95 -10.33 6.99
C GLU A 66 -26.10 -11.85 7.11
N ARG A 67 -24.99 -12.59 7.18
CA ARG A 67 -24.98 -14.05 7.20
C ARG A 67 -25.42 -14.58 8.56
N GLN A 68 -26.41 -15.47 8.55
CA GLN A 68 -26.88 -16.16 9.75
C GLN A 68 -26.56 -17.66 9.75
N GLN A 69 -26.09 -18.17 10.89
CA GLN A 69 -25.90 -19.59 11.17
C GLN A 69 -26.13 -19.86 12.66
N PHE A 70 -26.58 -21.08 12.98
CA PHE A 70 -26.93 -21.48 14.35
C PHE A 70 -27.89 -20.46 15.02
N GLY A 71 -28.86 -19.96 14.26
CA GLY A 71 -29.92 -19.06 14.76
C GLY A 71 -29.52 -17.61 15.00
N LYS A 72 -28.30 -17.17 14.64
CA LYS A 72 -27.87 -15.76 14.81
C LYS A 72 -26.91 -15.31 13.71
N SER A 73 -26.74 -13.99 13.61
CA SER A 73 -25.69 -13.37 12.79
C SER A 73 -24.30 -13.93 13.13
N ILE A 74 -23.46 -14.20 12.12
CA ILE A 74 -22.12 -14.71 12.39
C ILE A 74 -21.23 -13.67 13.09
N SER A 75 -21.57 -12.39 13.01
CA SER A 75 -20.94 -11.31 13.79
C SER A 75 -21.10 -11.47 15.31
N ASN A 76 -22.00 -12.36 15.77
CA ASN A 76 -22.26 -12.62 17.20
C ASN A 76 -21.47 -13.82 17.75
N PHE A 77 -20.56 -14.40 16.96
CA PHE A 77 -19.59 -15.38 17.44
C PHE A 77 -18.26 -14.69 17.75
N GLN A 78 -17.74 -14.91 18.95
CA GLN A 78 -16.51 -14.27 19.44
C GLN A 78 -15.31 -14.48 18.50
N ALA A 79 -15.17 -15.69 17.93
CA ALA A 79 -14.09 -15.98 16.98
C ALA A 79 -14.13 -15.10 15.71
N ILE A 80 -15.32 -14.72 15.24
CA ILE A 80 -15.49 -13.80 14.12
C ILE A 80 -15.20 -12.36 14.56
N GLN A 81 -15.64 -11.99 15.76
CA GLN A 81 -15.36 -10.66 16.33
C GLN A 81 -13.86 -10.42 16.50
N PHE A 82 -13.09 -11.42 16.96
CA PHE A 82 -11.63 -11.31 17.08
C PHE A 82 -10.98 -11.03 15.71
N LYS A 83 -11.35 -11.79 14.68
CA LYS A 83 -10.85 -11.55 13.31
C LYS A 83 -11.17 -10.13 12.83
N LEU A 84 -12.41 -9.67 13.00
CA LEU A 84 -12.82 -8.34 12.57
C LEU A 84 -12.12 -7.23 13.38
N ALA A 85 -11.89 -7.44 14.68
CA ALA A 85 -11.15 -6.52 15.53
C ALA A 85 -9.69 -6.40 15.06
N ASP A 86 -9.01 -7.52 14.83
CA ASP A 86 -7.62 -7.54 14.34
C ASP A 86 -7.50 -6.83 12.99
N MET A 87 -8.40 -7.13 12.04
CA MET A 87 -8.46 -6.46 10.73
C MET A 87 -8.61 -4.95 10.88
N ALA A 88 -9.56 -4.49 11.71
CA ALA A 88 -9.80 -3.07 11.94
C ALA A 88 -8.58 -2.36 12.54
N THR A 89 -7.93 -2.99 13.53
CA THR A 89 -6.71 -2.47 14.15
C THR A 89 -5.57 -2.36 13.15
N GLU A 90 -5.32 -3.39 12.35
CA GLU A 90 -4.26 -3.38 11.35
C GLU A 90 -4.48 -2.29 10.29
N VAL A 91 -5.71 -2.10 9.81
CA VAL A 91 -6.02 -1.05 8.84
C VAL A 91 -5.76 0.34 9.42
N GLU A 92 -6.15 0.59 10.67
CA GLU A 92 -5.94 1.88 11.32
C GLU A 92 -4.45 2.17 11.56
N LEU A 93 -3.66 1.17 11.98
CA LEU A 93 -2.22 1.30 12.14
C LEU A 93 -1.52 1.57 10.80
N ALA A 94 -1.91 0.85 9.75
CA ALA A 94 -1.36 1.02 8.41
C ALA A 94 -1.66 2.42 7.86
N ARG A 95 -2.90 2.89 8.01
CA ARG A 95 -3.32 4.25 7.62
C ARG A 95 -2.48 5.32 8.32
N ASN A 96 -2.31 5.22 9.64
CA ASN A 96 -1.53 6.19 10.41
C ASN A 96 -0.06 6.23 9.99
N LEU A 97 0.56 5.07 9.73
CA LEU A 97 1.94 5.00 9.22
C LEU A 97 2.07 5.67 7.85
N VAL A 98 1.13 5.43 6.94
CA VAL A 98 1.10 6.07 5.61
C VAL A 98 0.97 7.58 5.73
N HIS A 99 0.01 8.08 6.52
CA HIS A 99 -0.16 9.51 6.71
C HIS A 99 1.03 10.17 7.39
N LYS A 100 1.67 9.51 8.36
CA LYS A 100 2.91 10.00 8.97
C LYS A 100 4.02 10.16 7.92
N ALA A 101 4.25 9.15 7.09
CA ALA A 101 5.29 9.21 6.05
C ALA A 101 4.99 10.30 5.00
N ALA A 102 3.72 10.42 4.58
CA ALA A 102 3.27 11.48 3.68
C ALA A 102 3.47 12.87 4.30
N TRP A 103 3.05 13.08 5.55
CA TRP A 103 3.21 14.35 6.25
C TRP A 103 4.68 14.74 6.39
N LEU A 104 5.57 13.79 6.72
CA LEU A 104 7.01 14.06 6.78
C LEU A 104 7.54 14.53 5.42
N LYS A 105 7.16 13.84 4.33
CA LYS A 105 7.55 14.22 2.97
C LYS A 105 7.03 15.61 2.59
N ASP A 106 5.78 15.92 2.89
CA ASP A 106 5.16 17.20 2.54
C ASP A 106 5.69 18.39 3.36
N ASN A 107 6.36 18.12 4.48
CA ASN A 107 7.01 19.12 5.33
C ASN A 107 8.54 19.13 5.17
N ASP A 108 9.06 18.58 4.07
CA ASP A 108 10.51 18.49 3.77
C ASP A 108 11.34 17.85 4.89
N LYS A 109 10.73 16.96 5.68
CA LYS A 109 11.40 16.21 6.75
C LYS A 109 11.95 14.88 6.22
N PRO A 110 13.01 14.34 6.83
CA PRO A 110 13.47 12.98 6.51
C PRO A 110 12.32 11.97 6.68
N PHE A 111 12.01 11.24 5.61
CA PHE A 111 10.84 10.35 5.56
C PHE A 111 11.14 8.94 5.05
N GLY A 112 12.34 8.67 4.54
CA GLY A 112 12.66 7.40 3.86
C GLY A 112 12.49 6.16 4.75
N LYS A 113 12.84 6.26 6.04
CA LYS A 113 12.63 5.18 7.02
C LYS A 113 11.15 4.91 7.24
N GLU A 114 10.36 5.96 7.49
CA GLU A 114 8.92 5.88 7.71
C GLU A 114 8.18 5.38 6.45
N ALA A 115 8.60 5.78 5.25
CA ALA A 115 8.06 5.28 3.99
C ALA A 115 8.32 3.78 3.80
N ALA A 116 9.52 3.30 4.15
CA ALA A 116 9.84 1.88 4.12
C ALA A 116 9.01 1.08 5.13
N MET A 117 8.86 1.58 6.36
CA MET A 117 8.00 0.99 7.39
C MET A 117 6.54 0.94 6.95
N ALA A 118 6.01 2.04 6.42
CA ALA A 118 4.64 2.13 5.94
C ALA A 118 4.38 1.12 4.82
N LYS A 119 5.28 1.04 3.82
CA LYS A 119 5.13 0.07 2.72
C LYS A 119 5.14 -1.36 3.24
N LEU A 120 6.10 -1.71 4.09
CA LEU A 120 6.21 -3.06 4.65
C LEU A 120 4.92 -3.44 5.37
N PHE A 121 4.57 -2.68 6.41
CA PHE A 121 3.43 -2.99 7.27
C PHE A 121 2.11 -3.01 6.51
N ALA A 122 1.84 -1.99 5.70
CA ALA A 122 0.58 -1.90 4.95
C ALA A 122 0.44 -3.06 3.95
N SER A 123 1.52 -3.45 3.26
CA SER A 123 1.47 -4.55 2.29
C SER A 123 1.26 -5.92 2.94
N GLU A 124 1.85 -6.16 4.11
CA GLU A 124 1.62 -7.40 4.84
C GLU A 124 0.24 -7.44 5.50
N ALA A 125 -0.23 -6.31 6.04
CA ALA A 125 -1.58 -6.19 6.59
C ALA A 125 -2.63 -6.48 5.51
N ALA A 126 -2.48 -5.89 4.32
CA ALA A 126 -3.35 -6.18 3.20
C ALA A 126 -3.38 -7.67 2.83
N SER A 127 -2.24 -8.36 2.91
CA SER A 127 -2.17 -9.81 2.64
C SER A 127 -2.73 -10.69 3.76
N ARG A 128 -2.72 -10.24 5.03
CA ARG A 128 -3.36 -10.98 6.14
C ARG A 128 -4.88 -10.82 6.15
N ILE A 129 -5.36 -9.67 5.69
CA ILE A 129 -6.77 -9.28 5.70
C ILE A 129 -7.53 -9.82 4.48
N ALA A 130 -6.91 -9.84 3.30
CA ALA A 130 -7.51 -10.31 2.04
C ALA A 130 -7.42 -11.83 1.86
#